data_AF-A0AAD9D9D6-F1
#
_entry.id   AF-A0AAD9D9D6-F1
#
_cell.length_a   1.000
_cell.length_b   1.000
_cell.length_c   1.000
_cell.angle_alpha   90.00
_cell.angle_beta   90.00
_cell.angle_gamma   90.00
#
_symmetry.space_group_name_H-M   'P 1'
#
loop_
_entity.id
_entity.type
_entity.pdbx_description
1 polymer ?
#
loop_
_entity_poly.entity_id
_entity_poly.type
_entity_poly.pdbx_seq_one_letter_code
_entity_poly.pdbx_strand_id
1 'polypeptide(L)'
;MLSSTFTRAALTSQRQQKVYARARFLSTVEVESKGFSSKSRDETVDPMEVFDSIDTNGDGVLSKEEFQQAVEKMHYSDLLKIKNSLSRNELSYNPSADKEMSLSETHASVIGRRMTVTAEVAISKIFPAGFGWQTAAYFAENAGMEATDLSFFLSTGLGDGIGVCAGHTLYCAGKKAVTGNADISLGKELQVGIMLGSAAVCSGGVWQPTVNALQAAGWGFTNSMIATGGVATLAFFTGLRLGRLVYAPIFEGVEEATYANLKADAALSVAVGGAAGCFLGTDLSYGAANYLGDAIGIQESFSPLVSSAMAGTSTMLGFGVIQSGENLVYAKDKCWVD
;
A
#
# COMPACT_ATOMS: atom_id res chain seq x y z
N MET A 1 14.12 -25.67 6.11
CA MET A 1 13.15 -24.70 6.69
C MET A 1 13.64 -23.99 7.97
N LEU A 2 14.62 -24.50 8.73
CA LEU A 2 15.16 -23.80 9.91
C LEU A 2 16.28 -22.77 9.61
N SER A 3 16.92 -22.86 8.43
CA SER A 3 18.06 -21.99 8.08
C SER A 3 17.64 -20.56 7.65
N SER A 4 16.52 -20.40 6.95
CA SER A 4 16.05 -19.08 6.48
C SER A 4 15.54 -18.16 7.59
N THR A 5 15.09 -18.74 8.71
CA THR A 5 14.56 -17.99 9.86
C THR A 5 15.68 -17.40 10.71
N PHE A 6 16.81 -18.12 10.84
CA PHE A 6 18.02 -17.62 11.51
C PHE A 6 18.67 -16.46 10.75
N THR A 7 18.70 -16.52 9.40
CA THR A 7 19.24 -15.45 8.56
C THR A 7 18.42 -14.16 8.66
N ARG A 8 17.08 -14.27 8.73
CA ARG A 8 16.21 -13.09 8.91
C ARG A 8 16.38 -12.43 10.28
N ALA A 9 16.53 -13.19 11.36
CA ALA A 9 16.76 -12.64 12.69
C ALA A 9 18.12 -11.91 12.80
N ALA A 10 19.17 -12.46 12.18
CA ALA A 10 20.50 -11.83 12.13
C ALA A 10 20.51 -10.52 11.31
N LEU A 11 19.79 -10.48 10.19
CA LEU A 11 19.69 -9.30 9.33
C LEU A 11 18.91 -8.15 10.00
N THR A 12 17.84 -8.45 10.74
CA THR A 12 17.10 -7.44 11.50
C THR A 12 17.95 -6.89 12.66
N SER A 13 18.75 -7.75 13.31
CA SER A 13 19.70 -7.35 14.35
C SER A 13 20.80 -6.42 13.82
N GLN A 14 21.36 -6.70 12.63
CA GLN A 14 22.34 -5.82 11.98
C GLN A 14 21.73 -4.48 11.54
N ARG A 15 20.49 -4.48 11.04
CA ARG A 15 19.77 -3.26 10.64
C ARG A 15 19.49 -2.36 11.85
N GLN A 16 19.11 -2.94 12.99
CA GLN A 16 18.96 -2.20 14.24
C GLN A 16 20.30 -1.68 14.77
N GLN A 17 21.37 -2.49 14.77
CA GLN A 17 22.70 -2.05 15.20
C GLN A 17 23.24 -0.86 14.39
N LYS A 18 23.02 -0.84 13.07
CA LYS A 18 23.41 0.28 12.19
C LYS A 18 22.63 1.57 12.48
N VAL A 19 21.33 1.49 12.76
CA VAL A 19 20.52 2.65 13.15
C VAL A 19 20.93 3.18 14.53
N TYR A 20 21.22 2.29 15.48
CA TYR A 20 21.72 2.67 16.80
C TYR A 20 23.12 3.31 16.76
N ALA A 21 24.04 2.78 15.96
CA ALA A 21 25.37 3.36 15.77
C ALA A 21 25.30 4.77 15.16
N ARG A 22 24.44 4.96 14.16
CA ARG A 22 24.21 6.26 13.51
C ARG A 22 23.60 7.31 14.44
N ALA A 23 22.58 6.93 15.22
CA ALA A 23 21.94 7.83 16.18
C ALA A 23 22.93 8.22 17.31
N ARG A 24 23.76 7.26 17.76
CA ARG A 24 24.78 7.50 18.78
C ARG A 24 25.88 8.44 18.27
N PHE A 25 26.36 8.25 17.04
CA PHE A 25 27.33 9.12 16.39
C PHE A 25 26.86 10.58 16.30
N LEU A 26 25.63 10.79 15.81
CA LEU A 26 25.05 12.14 15.70
C LEU A 26 24.96 12.83 17.06
N SER A 27 24.60 12.08 18.11
CA SER A 27 24.52 12.61 19.48
C SER A 27 25.89 12.97 20.07
N THR A 28 26.94 12.18 19.81
CA THR A 28 28.29 12.44 20.35
C THR A 28 28.91 13.70 19.73
N VAL A 29 28.74 13.90 18.42
CA VAL A 29 29.25 15.09 17.73
C VAL A 29 28.51 16.38 18.13
N GLU A 30 27.25 16.29 18.56
CA GLU A 30 26.47 17.43 19.05
C GLU A 30 26.84 17.85 20.49
N VAL A 31 27.32 16.90 21.30
CA VAL A 31 27.82 17.18 22.66
C VAL A 31 29.17 17.89 22.62
N GLU A 32 30.05 17.55 21.66
CA GLU A 32 31.41 18.10 21.58
C GLU A 32 31.51 19.45 20.81
N SER A 33 30.49 19.84 20.04
CA SER A 33 30.51 21.08 19.24
C SER A 33 30.40 22.38 20.05
N LYS A 34 30.27 22.32 21.39
CA LYS A 34 30.08 23.50 22.25
C LYS A 34 31.37 24.26 22.62
N GLY A 35 32.52 23.90 22.05
CA GLY A 35 33.82 24.45 22.51
C GLY A 35 34.84 24.89 21.45
N PHE A 36 34.57 24.83 20.15
CA PHE A 36 35.63 25.04 19.13
C PHE A 36 35.35 26.16 18.13
N SER A 37 36.36 27.01 17.92
CA SER A 37 36.40 28.11 16.94
C SER A 37 37.10 27.66 15.66
N SER A 38 36.56 28.00 14.49
CA SER A 38 37.07 27.56 13.18
C SER A 38 37.96 28.62 12.51
N LYS A 39 39.14 28.20 12.02
CA LYS A 39 39.91 28.88 10.98
C LYS A 39 39.98 27.96 9.76
N SER A 40 39.60 28.49 8.60
CA SER A 40 39.44 27.76 7.35
C SER A 40 40.76 27.58 6.59
N ARG A 41 40.89 26.44 5.92
CA ARG A 41 41.58 26.30 4.63
C ARG A 41 40.64 25.59 3.66
N ASP A 42 40.56 26.16 2.47
CA ASP A 42 39.66 25.74 1.38
C ASP A 42 40.39 24.75 0.49
N GLU A 43 40.39 23.48 0.91
CA GLU A 43 40.70 22.33 0.07
C GLU A 43 39.47 21.43 0.05
N THR A 44 39.01 21.09 -1.16
CA THR A 44 37.88 20.18 -1.40
C THR A 44 38.37 18.75 -1.18
N VAL A 45 38.38 18.31 0.08
CA VAL A 45 38.67 16.93 0.45
C VAL A 45 37.44 16.06 0.18
N ASP A 46 37.60 14.96 -0.55
CA ASP A 46 36.55 13.98 -0.81
C ASP A 46 36.17 13.27 0.51
N PRO A 47 34.90 13.34 0.96
CA PRO A 47 34.47 12.69 2.19
C PRO A 47 34.75 11.18 2.25
N MET A 48 34.82 10.51 1.10
CA MET A 48 35.08 9.07 1.04
C MET A 48 36.55 8.76 1.33
N GLU A 49 37.49 9.57 0.82
CA GLU A 49 38.92 9.43 1.16
C GLU A 49 39.16 9.64 2.66
N VAL A 50 38.41 10.56 3.27
CA VAL A 50 38.49 10.76 4.73
C VAL A 50 37.92 9.56 5.47
N PHE A 51 36.78 9.01 5.04
CA PHE A 51 36.21 7.81 5.67
C PHE A 51 37.17 6.62 5.60
N ASP A 52 37.72 6.34 4.41
CA ASP A 52 38.67 5.24 4.18
C ASP A 52 39.97 5.43 4.98
N SER A 53 40.35 6.68 5.29
CA SER A 53 41.50 6.97 6.15
C SER A 53 41.27 6.69 7.64
N ILE A 54 40.00 6.63 8.08
CA ILE A 54 39.59 6.38 9.47
C ILE A 54 39.24 4.90 9.69
N ASP A 55 38.64 4.27 8.70
CA ASP A 55 38.28 2.85 8.71
C ASP A 55 39.53 1.97 8.54
N THR A 56 40.33 1.90 9.60
CA THR A 56 41.63 1.22 9.56
C THR A 56 41.51 -0.29 9.37
N ASN A 57 40.35 -0.87 9.74
CA ASN A 57 40.11 -2.30 9.59
C ASN A 57 39.39 -2.65 8.26
N GLY A 58 38.83 -1.66 7.55
CA GLY A 58 38.17 -1.80 6.26
C GLY A 58 36.84 -2.55 6.31
N ASP A 59 36.16 -2.57 7.45
CA ASP A 59 34.90 -3.28 7.65
C ASP A 59 33.66 -2.46 7.21
N GLY A 60 33.88 -1.20 6.80
CA GLY A 60 32.86 -0.26 6.36
C GLY A 60 32.10 0.40 7.52
N VAL A 61 32.60 0.30 8.76
CA VAL A 61 32.00 0.87 9.97
C VAL A 61 33.09 1.43 10.90
N LEU A 62 33.00 2.72 11.24
CA LEU A 62 33.93 3.31 12.21
C LEU A 62 33.62 2.83 13.63
N SER A 63 34.56 2.07 14.24
CA SER A 63 34.52 1.76 15.65
C SER A 63 34.71 3.01 16.52
N LYS A 64 34.40 2.92 17.82
CA LYS A 64 34.58 4.04 18.75
C LYS A 64 36.06 4.43 18.83
N GLU A 65 36.95 3.45 18.79
CA GLU A 65 38.39 3.60 18.89
C GLU A 65 38.97 4.25 17.63
N GLU A 66 38.54 3.81 16.44
CA GLU A 66 38.91 4.44 15.16
C GLU A 66 38.45 5.89 15.09
N PHE A 67 37.22 6.15 15.56
CA PHE A 67 36.69 7.50 15.63
C PHE A 67 37.48 8.40 16.59
N GLN A 68 37.82 7.92 17.80
CA GLN A 68 38.61 8.69 18.76
C GLN A 68 40.00 9.03 18.22
N GLN A 69 40.67 8.07 17.58
CA GLN A 69 41.97 8.30 16.95
C GLN A 69 41.88 9.28 15.78
N ALA A 70 40.78 9.25 15.03
CA ALA A 70 40.49 10.19 13.96
C ALA A 70 40.24 11.61 14.48
N VAL A 71 39.46 11.76 15.54
CA VAL A 71 39.17 13.06 16.18
C VAL A 71 40.42 13.69 16.76
N GLU A 72 41.36 12.89 17.29
CA GLU A 72 42.66 13.40 17.76
C GLU A 72 43.58 13.88 16.63
N LYS A 73 43.42 13.35 15.41
CA LYS A 73 44.32 13.60 14.27
C LYS A 73 43.75 14.56 13.22
N MET A 74 42.44 14.73 13.12
CA MET A 74 41.81 15.55 12.09
C MET A 74 41.35 16.92 12.58
N HIS A 75 41.37 17.88 11.66
CA HIS A 75 40.84 19.21 11.91
C HIS A 75 39.30 19.16 12.02
N TYR A 76 38.75 19.93 12.96
CA TYR A 76 37.31 20.02 13.24
C TYR A 76 36.44 20.31 12.00
N SER A 77 36.98 21.01 11.01
CA SER A 77 36.31 21.30 9.74
C SER A 77 35.98 20.03 8.92
N ASP A 78 36.82 18.99 9.00
CA ASP A 78 36.64 17.76 8.23
C ASP A 78 35.61 16.83 8.90
N LEU A 79 35.58 16.82 10.24
CA LEU A 79 34.53 16.15 11.03
C LEU A 79 33.14 16.74 10.75
N LEU A 80 33.05 18.06 10.56
CA LEU A 80 31.79 18.72 10.18
C LEU A 80 31.33 18.34 8.77
N LYS A 81 32.25 18.16 7.81
CA LYS A 81 31.92 17.68 6.45
C LYS A 81 31.39 16.25 6.47
N ILE A 82 32.00 15.37 7.28
CA ILE A 82 31.53 14.00 7.49
C ILE A 82 30.14 14.00 8.14
N LYS A 83 29.92 14.81 9.19
CA LYS A 83 28.61 14.97 9.84
C LYS A 83 27.52 15.40 8.85
N ASN A 84 27.84 16.36 7.98
CA ASN A 84 26.92 16.87 6.96
C ASN A 84 26.67 15.85 5.83
N SER A 85 27.62 14.97 5.54
CA SER A 85 27.44 13.90 4.53
C SER A 85 26.61 12.74 5.11
N LEU A 86 26.81 12.41 6.39
CA LEU A 86 26.02 11.41 7.12
C LEU A 86 24.58 11.87 7.41
N SER A 87 24.36 13.17 7.66
CA SER A 87 23.01 13.73 7.80
C SER A 87 22.25 13.73 6.48
N ARG A 88 22.95 13.80 5.34
CA ARG A 88 22.40 13.71 3.98
C ARG A 88 22.27 12.30 3.42
N ASN A 89 22.52 11.26 4.22
CA ASN A 89 22.35 9.85 3.81
C ASN A 89 23.34 9.37 2.72
N GLU A 90 24.47 10.06 2.51
CA GLU A 90 25.37 9.80 1.36
C GLU A 90 26.42 8.69 1.60
N LEU A 91 26.53 8.13 2.81
CA LEU A 91 27.65 7.26 3.22
C LEU A 91 27.24 5.89 3.79
N SER A 92 26.26 5.23 3.17
CA SER A 92 26.08 3.78 3.32
C SER A 92 26.01 3.11 1.96
N TYR A 93 27.10 3.21 1.20
CA TYR A 93 27.24 2.51 -0.06
C TYR A 93 28.26 1.38 0.13
N ASN A 94 27.77 0.14 0.24
CA ASN A 94 28.63 -1.04 0.19
C ASN A 94 28.45 -1.67 -1.19
N PRO A 95 29.30 -1.35 -2.18
CA PRO A 95 29.11 -1.80 -3.56
C PRO A 95 29.13 -3.32 -3.73
N SER A 96 29.60 -4.08 -2.74
CA SER A 96 29.65 -5.55 -2.79
C SER A 96 28.41 -6.18 -2.15
N ALA A 97 28.03 -5.71 -0.96
CA ALA A 97 26.83 -6.17 -0.27
C ALA A 97 25.54 -5.67 -0.94
N ASP A 98 25.52 -4.44 -1.48
CA ASP A 98 24.39 -3.90 -2.22
C ASP A 98 24.29 -4.51 -3.62
N LYS A 99 25.41 -4.95 -4.23
CA LYS A 99 25.38 -5.65 -5.52
C LYS A 99 24.94 -7.09 -5.36
N GLU A 100 25.33 -7.79 -4.30
CA GLU A 100 24.77 -9.12 -3.97
C GLU A 100 23.30 -9.04 -3.54
N MET A 101 22.90 -8.02 -2.77
CA MET A 101 21.50 -7.81 -2.37
C MET A 101 20.63 -7.33 -3.54
N SER A 102 21.16 -6.49 -4.46
CA SER A 102 20.45 -6.07 -5.68
C SER A 102 20.42 -7.16 -6.76
N LEU A 103 21.39 -8.09 -6.77
CA LEU A 103 21.32 -9.30 -7.58
C LEU A 103 20.31 -10.32 -7.02
N SER A 104 20.06 -10.30 -5.71
CA SER A 104 19.08 -11.18 -5.06
C SER A 104 17.62 -10.78 -5.24
N GLU A 105 17.33 -9.48 -5.42
CA GLU A 105 16.01 -9.00 -5.83
C GLU A 105 15.92 -8.87 -7.35
N THR A 106 15.88 -10.01 -8.03
CA THR A 106 15.56 -10.04 -9.45
C THR A 106 14.21 -9.35 -9.72
N HIS A 107 14.04 -8.77 -10.91
CA HIS A 107 12.75 -8.23 -11.34
C HIS A 107 11.60 -9.25 -11.16
N ALA A 108 11.90 -10.53 -11.36
CA ALA A 108 10.98 -11.65 -11.11
C ALA A 108 10.57 -11.78 -9.63
N SER A 109 11.48 -11.61 -8.66
CA SER A 109 11.13 -11.68 -7.23
C SER A 109 10.28 -10.48 -6.78
N VAL A 110 10.52 -9.29 -7.35
CA VAL A 110 9.69 -8.11 -7.10
C VAL A 110 8.27 -8.35 -7.62
N ILE A 111 8.11 -8.77 -8.88
CA ILE A 111 6.80 -9.09 -9.46
C ILE A 111 6.10 -10.19 -8.65
N GLY A 112 6.81 -11.26 -8.27
CA GLY A 112 6.24 -12.34 -7.47
C GLY A 112 5.69 -11.87 -6.13
N ARG A 113 6.40 -10.97 -5.43
CA ARG A 113 5.93 -10.34 -4.20
C ARG A 113 4.68 -9.49 -4.45
N ARG A 114 4.68 -8.65 -5.47
CA ARG A 114 3.53 -7.80 -5.82
C ARG A 114 2.29 -8.62 -6.16
N MET A 115 2.44 -9.70 -6.91
CA MET A 115 1.33 -10.61 -7.22
C MET A 115 0.77 -11.30 -5.97
N THR A 116 1.64 -11.64 -5.02
CA THR A 116 1.22 -12.20 -3.72
C THR A 116 0.39 -11.18 -2.94
N VAL A 117 0.85 -9.93 -2.85
CA VAL A 117 0.10 -8.84 -2.20
C VAL A 117 -1.22 -8.55 -2.93
N THR A 118 -1.21 -8.60 -4.26
CA THR A 118 -2.41 -8.43 -5.11
C THR A 118 -3.46 -9.49 -4.78
N ALA A 119 -3.06 -10.76 -4.73
CA ALA A 119 -3.94 -11.86 -4.36
C ALA A 119 -4.49 -11.71 -2.92
N GLU A 120 -3.64 -11.28 -1.98
CA GLU A 120 -4.05 -11.00 -0.60
C GLU A 120 -5.10 -9.88 -0.55
N VAL A 121 -4.92 -8.78 -1.27
CA VAL A 121 -5.88 -7.66 -1.32
C VAL A 121 -7.17 -8.07 -2.03
N ALA A 122 -7.06 -8.78 -3.15
CA ALA A 122 -8.17 -9.34 -3.90
C ALA A 122 -9.09 -10.18 -3.01
N ILE A 123 -8.53 -11.13 -2.25
CA ILE A 123 -9.28 -12.04 -1.38
C ILE A 123 -9.78 -11.34 -0.12
N SER A 124 -8.94 -10.51 0.51
CA SER A 124 -9.27 -9.92 1.81
C SER A 124 -10.19 -8.71 1.71
N LYS A 125 -10.24 -8.00 0.58
CA LYS A 125 -10.94 -6.70 0.47
C LYS A 125 -11.85 -6.65 -0.74
N ILE A 126 -11.32 -6.92 -1.93
CA ILE A 126 -12.04 -6.66 -3.18
C ILE A 126 -13.17 -7.67 -3.44
N PHE A 127 -12.95 -8.96 -3.16
CA PHE A 127 -14.03 -9.94 -3.22
C PHE A 127 -15.11 -9.64 -2.17
N PRO A 128 -14.77 -9.41 -0.88
CA PRO A 128 -15.75 -9.01 0.12
C PRO A 128 -16.51 -7.72 -0.21
N ALA A 129 -15.88 -6.75 -0.87
CA ALA A 129 -16.53 -5.53 -1.38
C ALA A 129 -17.72 -5.85 -2.30
N GLY A 130 -17.45 -6.54 -3.42
CA GLY A 130 -18.49 -6.92 -4.39
C GLY A 130 -19.55 -7.83 -3.77
N PHE A 131 -19.12 -8.78 -2.93
CA PHE A 131 -20.03 -9.66 -2.20
C PHE A 131 -20.97 -8.88 -1.26
N GLY A 132 -20.40 -7.94 -0.50
CA GLY A 132 -21.14 -7.11 0.45
C GLY A 132 -22.12 -6.17 -0.26
N TRP A 133 -21.69 -5.55 -1.36
CA TRP A 133 -22.53 -4.69 -2.19
C TRP A 133 -23.77 -5.43 -2.68
N GLN A 134 -23.60 -6.61 -3.30
CA GLN A 134 -24.71 -7.39 -3.86
C GLN A 134 -25.61 -7.98 -2.78
N THR A 135 -25.03 -8.36 -1.64
CA THR A 135 -25.81 -8.82 -0.48
C THR A 135 -26.72 -7.71 0.02
N ALA A 136 -26.21 -6.47 0.13
CA ALA A 136 -26.99 -5.32 0.53
C ALA A 136 -28.05 -4.92 -0.51
N ALA A 137 -27.75 -5.06 -1.81
CA ALA A 137 -28.72 -4.86 -2.88
C ALA A 137 -29.93 -5.79 -2.71
N TYR A 138 -29.68 -7.09 -2.50
CA TYR A 138 -30.74 -8.07 -2.26
C TYR A 138 -31.62 -7.72 -1.03
N PHE A 139 -31.00 -7.29 0.08
CA PHE A 139 -31.78 -6.85 1.25
C PHE A 139 -32.55 -5.55 0.99
N ALA A 140 -31.99 -4.62 0.23
CA ALA A 140 -32.66 -3.37 -0.14
C ALA A 140 -33.90 -3.63 -1.01
N GLU A 141 -33.78 -4.48 -2.03
CA GLU A 141 -34.90 -4.88 -2.91
C GLU A 141 -36.01 -5.56 -2.11
N ASN A 142 -35.67 -6.48 -1.20
CA ASN A 142 -36.66 -7.13 -0.33
C ASN A 142 -37.30 -6.18 0.68
N ALA A 143 -36.66 -5.04 0.97
CA ALA A 143 -37.24 -3.95 1.76
C ALA A 143 -38.10 -3.00 0.92
N GLY A 144 -38.26 -3.26 -0.39
CA GLY A 144 -39.05 -2.45 -1.32
C GLY A 144 -38.33 -1.18 -1.79
N MET A 145 -36.99 -1.15 -1.74
CA MET A 145 -36.19 -0.06 -2.29
C MET A 145 -35.93 -0.31 -3.77
N GLU A 146 -36.13 0.70 -4.59
CA GLU A 146 -35.83 0.64 -6.02
C GLU A 146 -34.35 0.96 -6.28
N ALA A 147 -33.78 0.39 -7.35
CA ALA A 147 -32.40 0.65 -7.76
C ALA A 147 -32.14 2.11 -8.19
N THR A 148 -33.14 2.99 -8.16
CA THR A 148 -33.03 4.43 -8.38
C THR A 148 -33.08 5.25 -7.09
N ASP A 149 -33.36 4.62 -5.96
CA ASP A 149 -33.56 5.31 -4.69
C ASP A 149 -32.24 5.63 -4.00
N LEU A 150 -32.18 6.79 -3.35
CA LEU A 150 -31.04 7.17 -2.52
C LEU A 150 -30.79 6.14 -1.39
N SER A 151 -31.85 5.55 -0.83
CA SER A 151 -31.73 4.50 0.18
C SER A 151 -31.06 3.23 -0.35
N PHE A 152 -31.33 2.85 -1.61
CA PHE A 152 -30.66 1.74 -2.26
C PHE A 152 -29.17 2.02 -2.45
N PHE A 153 -28.82 3.23 -2.92
CA PHE A 153 -27.43 3.67 -3.09
C PHE A 153 -26.66 3.63 -1.76
N LEU A 154 -27.27 4.15 -0.69
CA LEU A 154 -26.67 4.12 0.64
C LEU A 154 -26.54 2.70 1.19
N SER A 155 -27.56 1.85 1.01
CA SER A 155 -27.54 0.46 1.47
C SER A 155 -26.41 -0.33 0.82
N THR A 156 -26.31 -0.25 -0.51
CA THR A 156 -25.29 -0.97 -1.28
C THR A 156 -23.88 -0.45 -1.00
N GLY A 157 -23.70 0.87 -0.88
CA GLY A 157 -22.44 1.46 -0.41
C GLY A 157 -22.04 0.96 0.99
N LEU A 158 -22.98 0.92 1.95
CA LEU A 158 -22.73 0.36 3.28
C LEU A 158 -22.36 -1.13 3.22
N GLY A 159 -23.03 -1.90 2.37
CA GLY A 159 -22.72 -3.31 2.12
C GLY A 159 -21.28 -3.51 1.65
N ASP A 160 -20.85 -2.71 0.68
CA ASP A 160 -19.47 -2.70 0.17
C ASP A 160 -18.46 -2.39 1.29
N GLY A 161 -18.68 -1.30 2.02
CA GLY A 161 -17.81 -0.88 3.14
C GLY A 161 -17.72 -1.90 4.27
N ILE A 162 -18.84 -2.51 4.66
CA ILE A 162 -18.87 -3.60 5.65
C ILE A 162 -18.09 -4.81 5.12
N GLY A 163 -18.29 -5.16 3.84
CA GLY A 163 -17.56 -6.20 3.15
C GLY A 163 -16.05 -6.03 3.26
N VAL A 164 -15.53 -4.85 2.89
CA VAL A 164 -14.10 -4.52 2.98
C VAL A 164 -13.58 -4.59 4.41
N CYS A 165 -14.27 -3.95 5.37
CA CYS A 165 -13.84 -3.90 6.76
C CYS A 165 -13.80 -5.29 7.41
N ALA A 166 -14.88 -6.06 7.25
CA ALA A 166 -14.98 -7.41 7.78
C ALA A 166 -13.99 -8.36 7.09
N GLY A 167 -13.91 -8.32 5.75
CA GLY A 167 -12.98 -9.13 4.97
C GLY A 167 -11.53 -8.92 5.39
N HIS A 168 -11.09 -7.66 5.51
CA HIS A 168 -9.72 -7.35 5.90
C HIS A 168 -9.42 -7.83 7.32
N THR A 169 -10.31 -7.52 8.26
CA THR A 169 -10.14 -7.87 9.68
C THR A 169 -10.10 -9.39 9.87
N LEU A 170 -11.03 -10.12 9.25
CA LEU A 170 -11.11 -11.58 9.31
C LEU A 170 -9.90 -12.23 8.65
N TYR A 171 -9.44 -11.71 7.51
CA TYR A 171 -8.23 -12.19 6.85
C TYR A 171 -7.01 -12.02 7.75
N CYS A 172 -6.81 -10.84 8.35
CA CYS A 172 -5.69 -10.60 9.26
C CYS A 172 -5.77 -11.46 10.53
N ALA A 173 -6.98 -11.69 11.07
CA ALA A 173 -7.20 -12.62 12.16
C ALA A 173 -6.83 -14.07 11.79
N GLY A 174 -7.27 -14.54 10.62
CA GLY A 174 -6.92 -15.86 10.10
C GLY A 174 -5.42 -16.00 9.86
N LYS A 175 -4.79 -15.01 9.21
CA LYS A 175 -3.34 -14.97 8.97
C LYS A 175 -2.57 -15.01 10.29
N LYS A 176 -3.00 -14.27 11.32
CA LYS A 176 -2.41 -14.33 12.67
C LYS A 176 -2.54 -15.72 13.29
N ALA A 177 -3.73 -16.32 13.24
CA ALA A 177 -3.98 -17.63 13.81
C ALA A 177 -3.15 -18.74 13.13
N VAL A 178 -2.98 -18.67 11.81
CA VAL A 178 -2.23 -19.67 11.02
C VAL A 178 -0.72 -19.50 11.17
N THR A 179 -0.22 -18.25 11.16
CA THR A 179 1.23 -17.99 11.16
C THR A 179 1.83 -17.81 12.54
N GLY A 180 1.00 -17.58 13.57
CA GLY A 180 1.47 -17.19 14.90
C GLY A 180 2.16 -15.82 14.94
N ASN A 181 2.00 -14.99 13.90
CA ASN A 181 2.68 -13.70 13.81
C ASN A 181 2.17 -12.71 14.88
N ALA A 182 3.00 -12.45 15.88
CA ALA A 182 2.70 -11.54 16.98
C ALA A 182 2.59 -10.07 16.52
N ASP A 183 3.18 -9.70 15.39
CA ASP A 183 3.21 -8.33 14.87
C ASP A 183 1.86 -7.89 14.31
N ILE A 184 0.95 -8.83 14.00
CA ILE A 184 -0.40 -8.50 13.54
C ILE A 184 -1.24 -8.02 14.74
N SER A 185 -1.46 -6.71 14.83
CA SER A 185 -2.34 -6.12 15.83
C SER A 185 -3.77 -6.02 15.31
N LEU A 186 -4.65 -6.95 15.71
CA LEU A 186 -6.03 -6.97 15.23
C LEU A 186 -6.80 -5.68 15.49
N GLY A 187 -6.47 -4.95 16.56
CA GLY A 187 -7.04 -3.62 16.81
C GLY A 187 -6.64 -2.59 15.77
N LYS A 188 -5.37 -2.58 15.33
CA LYS A 188 -4.88 -1.69 14.27
C LYS A 188 -5.42 -2.10 12.90
N GLU A 189 -5.46 -3.40 12.61
CA GLU A 189 -6.04 -3.93 11.36
C GLU A 189 -7.54 -3.61 11.24
N LEU A 190 -8.29 -3.66 12.35
CA LEU A 190 -9.69 -3.22 12.36
C LEU A 190 -9.82 -1.73 12.03
N GLN A 191 -8.95 -0.88 12.58
CA GLN A 191 -8.95 0.56 12.29
C GLN A 191 -8.63 0.85 10.81
N VAL A 192 -7.65 0.14 10.24
CA VAL A 192 -7.36 0.19 8.80
C VAL A 192 -8.58 -0.28 8.00
N GLY A 193 -9.22 -1.37 8.44
CA GLY A 193 -10.44 -1.91 7.84
C GLY A 193 -11.60 -0.92 7.83
N ILE A 194 -11.79 -0.16 8.91
CA ILE A 194 -12.81 0.90 9.00
C ILE A 194 -12.49 2.03 8.01
N MET A 195 -11.24 2.46 7.93
CA MET A 195 -10.83 3.51 6.99
C MET A 195 -11.04 3.07 5.53
N LEU A 196 -10.54 1.88 5.16
CA LEU A 196 -10.74 1.32 3.82
C LEU A 196 -12.21 1.06 3.51
N GLY A 197 -12.97 0.56 4.49
CA GLY A 197 -14.42 0.36 4.39
C GLY A 197 -15.16 1.66 4.11
N SER A 198 -14.81 2.77 4.79
CA SER A 198 -15.41 4.08 4.53
C SER A 198 -15.16 4.59 3.11
N ALA A 199 -13.97 4.34 2.55
CA ALA A 199 -13.67 4.67 1.16
C ALA A 199 -14.50 3.82 0.19
N ALA A 200 -14.68 2.54 0.51
CA ALA A 200 -15.51 1.63 -0.26
C ALA A 200 -17.01 2.00 -0.20
N VAL A 201 -17.51 2.55 0.93
CA VAL A 201 -18.86 3.13 1.00
C VAL A 201 -19.03 4.23 -0.05
N CYS A 202 -18.03 5.10 -0.23
CA CYS A 202 -18.08 6.16 -1.23
C CYS A 202 -18.17 5.58 -2.65
N SER A 203 -17.31 4.62 -3.03
CA SER A 203 -17.34 4.03 -4.37
C SER A 203 -18.56 3.16 -4.63
N GLY A 204 -18.94 2.31 -3.68
CA GLY A 204 -20.10 1.43 -3.80
C GLY A 204 -21.41 2.22 -3.87
N GLY A 205 -21.51 3.31 -3.12
CA GLY A 205 -22.69 4.17 -3.12
C GLY A 205 -22.88 4.99 -4.40
N VAL A 206 -21.80 5.35 -5.11
CA VAL A 206 -21.90 6.07 -6.40
C VAL A 206 -22.05 5.13 -7.59
N TRP A 207 -21.86 3.83 -7.42
CA TRP A 207 -21.85 2.86 -8.51
C TRP A 207 -23.20 2.81 -9.23
N GLN A 208 -24.29 2.48 -8.51
CA GLN A 208 -25.63 2.38 -9.09
C GLN A 208 -26.12 3.69 -9.73
N PRO A 209 -26.04 4.88 -9.09
CA PRO A 209 -26.50 6.11 -9.73
C PRO A 209 -25.71 6.44 -10.99
N THR A 210 -24.42 6.07 -11.05
CA THR A 210 -23.61 6.24 -12.25
C THR A 210 -24.09 5.34 -13.38
N VAL A 211 -24.30 4.04 -13.11
CA VAL A 211 -24.83 3.09 -14.09
C VAL A 211 -26.20 3.53 -14.62
N ASN A 212 -27.10 3.92 -13.72
CA ASN A 212 -28.43 4.43 -14.08
C ASN A 212 -28.35 5.65 -15.02
N ALA A 213 -27.48 6.61 -14.69
CA ALA A 213 -27.29 7.82 -15.51
C ALA A 213 -26.75 7.50 -16.91
N LEU A 214 -25.80 6.55 -17.01
CA LEU A 214 -25.19 6.14 -18.26
C LEU A 214 -26.18 5.36 -19.14
N GLN A 215 -26.98 4.47 -18.55
CA GLN A 215 -28.06 3.77 -19.26
C GLN A 215 -29.14 4.75 -19.75
N ALA A 216 -29.55 5.71 -18.91
CA ALA A 216 -30.50 6.74 -19.30
C ALA A 216 -29.97 7.63 -20.44
N ALA A 217 -28.64 7.84 -20.50
CA ALA A 217 -27.98 8.53 -21.59
C ALA A 217 -27.74 7.66 -22.84
N GLY A 218 -28.14 6.38 -22.82
CA GLY A 218 -27.98 5.45 -23.94
C GLY A 218 -26.54 5.02 -24.20
N TRP A 219 -25.68 5.05 -23.18
CA TRP A 219 -24.28 4.64 -23.33
C TRP A 219 -24.17 3.12 -23.53
N GLY A 220 -23.30 2.71 -24.46
CA GLY A 220 -22.98 1.31 -24.66
C GLY A 220 -22.12 0.74 -23.53
N PHE A 221 -22.16 -0.59 -23.38
CA PHE A 221 -21.53 -1.32 -22.28
C PHE A 221 -20.06 -0.93 -22.00
N THR A 222 -19.19 -0.89 -23.01
CA THR A 222 -17.77 -0.54 -22.81
C THR A 222 -17.59 0.88 -22.27
N ASN A 223 -18.35 1.84 -22.81
CA ASN A 223 -18.25 3.23 -22.34
C ASN A 223 -18.80 3.35 -20.91
N SER A 224 -19.88 2.63 -20.61
CA SER A 224 -20.43 2.59 -19.26
C SER A 224 -19.46 1.95 -18.26
N MET A 225 -18.79 0.87 -18.65
CA MET A 225 -17.79 0.18 -17.83
C MET A 225 -16.64 1.11 -17.46
N ILE A 226 -16.09 1.83 -18.45
CA ILE A 226 -14.99 2.78 -18.24
C ILE A 226 -15.45 3.96 -17.38
N ALA A 227 -16.62 4.53 -17.67
CA ALA A 227 -17.14 5.68 -16.93
C ALA A 227 -17.47 5.32 -15.48
N THR A 228 -18.17 4.21 -15.24
CA THR A 228 -18.46 3.72 -13.88
C THR A 228 -17.17 3.43 -13.11
N GLY A 229 -16.19 2.77 -13.73
CA GLY A 229 -14.88 2.56 -13.11
C GLY A 229 -14.18 3.87 -12.75
N GLY A 230 -14.18 4.87 -13.65
CA GLY A 230 -13.58 6.18 -13.40
C GLY A 230 -14.25 6.98 -12.28
N VAL A 231 -15.59 7.01 -12.23
CA VAL A 231 -16.32 7.67 -11.14
C VAL A 231 -16.04 6.96 -9.81
N ALA A 232 -16.07 5.62 -9.79
CA ALA A 232 -15.75 4.85 -8.60
C ALA A 232 -14.30 5.08 -8.11
N THR A 233 -13.32 5.20 -9.02
CA THR A 233 -11.93 5.59 -8.68
C THR A 233 -11.90 6.92 -7.93
N LEU A 234 -12.58 7.94 -8.45
CA LEU A 234 -12.57 9.27 -7.84
C LEU A 234 -13.29 9.28 -6.48
N ALA A 235 -14.40 8.56 -6.37
CA ALA A 235 -15.14 8.43 -5.12
C ALA A 235 -14.34 7.67 -4.06
N PHE A 236 -13.72 6.54 -4.42
CA PHE A 236 -12.87 5.77 -3.52
C PHE A 236 -11.66 6.59 -3.06
N PHE A 237 -10.96 7.24 -3.99
CA PHE A 237 -9.82 8.10 -3.68
C PHE A 237 -10.21 9.22 -2.71
N THR A 238 -11.32 9.91 -2.99
CA THR A 238 -11.84 10.95 -2.12
C THR A 238 -12.16 10.40 -0.74
N GLY A 239 -12.80 9.23 -0.67
CA GLY A 239 -13.09 8.51 0.56
C GLY A 239 -11.83 8.17 1.37
N LEU A 240 -10.76 7.69 0.73
CA LEU A 240 -9.47 7.46 1.40
C LEU A 240 -8.90 8.74 1.97
N ARG A 241 -8.91 9.84 1.20
CA ARG A 241 -8.36 11.12 1.65
C ARG A 241 -9.13 11.69 2.83
N LEU A 242 -10.45 11.64 2.78
CA LEU A 242 -11.30 12.05 3.90
C LEU A 242 -11.12 11.11 5.11
N GLY A 243 -11.05 9.80 4.87
CA GLY A 243 -10.82 8.79 5.90
C GLY A 243 -9.53 9.03 6.66
N ARG A 244 -8.42 9.35 5.97
CA ARG A 244 -7.16 9.71 6.64
C ARG A 244 -7.28 10.98 7.48
N LEU A 245 -7.97 12.01 6.97
CA LEU A 245 -8.19 13.26 7.71
C LEU A 245 -9.03 13.06 8.97
N VAL A 246 -10.07 12.21 8.90
CA VAL A 246 -11.00 11.97 10.01
C VAL A 246 -10.44 10.97 11.01
N TYR A 247 -9.82 9.89 10.53
CA TYR A 247 -9.46 8.76 11.38
C TYR A 247 -8.03 8.79 11.92
N ALA A 248 -7.05 9.37 11.23
CA ALA A 248 -5.67 9.39 11.73
C ALA A 248 -5.52 10.05 13.12
N PRO A 249 -6.27 11.12 13.48
CA PRO A 249 -6.21 11.68 14.84
C PRO A 249 -6.79 10.77 15.94
N ILE A 250 -7.57 9.74 15.58
CA ILE A 250 -8.36 8.91 16.51
C ILE A 250 -7.84 7.47 16.53
N PHE A 251 -7.33 6.98 15.39
CA PHE A 251 -6.92 5.59 15.18
C PHE A 251 -5.42 5.49 14.92
N GLU A 252 -4.70 4.89 15.87
CA GLU A 252 -3.26 4.64 15.78
C GLU A 252 -2.85 3.79 14.56
N GLY A 253 -3.75 2.95 14.05
CA GLY A 253 -3.54 2.13 12.87
C GLY A 253 -3.69 2.89 11.54
N VAL A 254 -4.20 4.12 11.55
CA VAL A 254 -4.41 4.92 10.33
C VAL A 254 -3.34 6.00 10.23
N GLU A 255 -2.52 5.92 9.20
CA GLU A 255 -1.51 6.93 8.92
C GLU A 255 -2.12 8.26 8.46
N GLU A 256 -1.56 9.36 8.95
CA GLU A 256 -1.88 10.72 8.52
C GLU A 256 -1.69 10.91 7.01
N ALA A 257 -2.41 11.86 6.45
CA ALA A 257 -2.28 12.26 5.05
C ALA A 257 -0.86 12.77 4.74
N THR A 258 -0.13 12.08 3.86
CA THR A 258 1.19 12.51 3.36
C THR A 258 1.21 12.53 1.83
N TYR A 259 2.25 13.14 1.24
CA TYR A 259 2.42 13.08 -0.21
C TYR A 259 2.79 11.67 -0.71
N ALA A 260 3.47 10.87 0.12
CA ALA A 260 3.82 9.50 -0.22
C ALA A 260 2.55 8.64 -0.33
N ASN A 261 1.69 8.65 0.70
CA ASN A 261 0.45 7.89 0.64
C ASN A 261 -0.58 8.50 -0.31
N LEU A 262 -0.52 9.79 -0.66
CA LEU A 262 -1.34 10.36 -1.74
C LEU A 262 -1.14 9.61 -3.08
N LYS A 263 0.10 9.31 -3.44
CA LYS A 263 0.42 8.57 -4.67
C LYS A 263 -0.03 7.12 -4.58
N ALA A 264 0.19 6.49 -3.43
CA ALA A 264 -0.24 5.12 -3.18
C ALA A 264 -1.77 4.99 -3.24
N ASP A 265 -2.49 5.90 -2.56
CA ASP A 265 -3.95 5.98 -2.56
C ASP A 265 -4.47 6.18 -3.99
N ALA A 266 -3.83 7.04 -4.79
CA ALA A 266 -4.22 7.28 -6.18
C ALA A 266 -4.07 6.02 -7.05
N ALA A 267 -2.93 5.32 -6.96
CA ALA A 267 -2.71 4.08 -7.70
C ALA A 267 -3.68 2.97 -7.27
N LEU A 268 -3.82 2.74 -5.95
CA LEU A 268 -4.82 1.81 -5.41
C LEU A 268 -6.23 2.12 -5.92
N SER A 269 -6.61 3.40 -5.98
CA SER A 269 -7.93 3.82 -6.45
C SER A 269 -8.17 3.52 -7.94
N VAL A 270 -7.12 3.53 -8.76
CA VAL A 270 -7.20 3.11 -10.18
C VAL A 270 -7.49 1.61 -10.27
N ALA A 271 -6.80 0.79 -9.48
CA ALA A 271 -7.07 -0.65 -9.42
C ALA A 271 -8.51 -0.95 -8.92
N VAL A 272 -9.00 -0.20 -7.92
CA VAL A 272 -10.40 -0.29 -7.45
C VAL A 272 -11.39 0.16 -8.53
N GLY A 273 -11.05 1.16 -9.35
CA GLY A 273 -11.86 1.52 -10.52
C GLY A 273 -11.97 0.39 -11.54
N GLY A 274 -10.89 -0.37 -11.74
CA GLY A 274 -10.91 -1.61 -12.51
C GLY A 274 -11.91 -2.63 -11.97
N ALA A 275 -11.95 -2.78 -10.64
CA ALA A 275 -12.92 -3.63 -9.95
C ALA A 275 -14.37 -3.18 -10.23
N ALA A 276 -14.66 -1.89 -10.01
CA ALA A 276 -15.98 -1.31 -10.19
C ALA A 276 -16.45 -1.32 -11.66
N GLY A 277 -15.54 -1.10 -12.60
CA GLY A 277 -15.81 -1.22 -14.03
C GLY A 277 -16.17 -2.67 -14.39
N CYS A 278 -15.32 -3.63 -14.04
CA CYS A 278 -15.57 -5.05 -14.29
C CYS A 278 -16.85 -5.56 -13.62
N PHE A 279 -17.22 -4.99 -12.46
CA PHE A 279 -18.48 -5.28 -11.80
C PHE A 279 -19.69 -4.98 -12.68
N LEU A 280 -19.64 -3.99 -13.59
CA LEU A 280 -20.72 -3.78 -14.57
C LEU A 280 -20.98 -4.99 -15.46
N GLY A 281 -20.00 -5.88 -15.64
CA GLY A 281 -20.17 -7.14 -16.33
C GLY A 281 -21.21 -8.07 -15.69
N THR A 282 -21.60 -7.85 -14.42
CA THR A 282 -22.69 -8.60 -13.79
C THR A 282 -24.08 -8.15 -14.24
N ASP A 283 -24.21 -6.94 -14.79
CA ASP A 283 -25.47 -6.33 -15.22
C ASP A 283 -25.87 -6.81 -16.63
N LEU A 284 -26.87 -7.68 -16.68
CA LEU A 284 -27.37 -8.27 -17.92
C LEU A 284 -28.32 -7.36 -18.71
N SER A 285 -28.68 -6.17 -18.19
CA SER A 285 -29.54 -5.22 -18.90
C SER A 285 -28.94 -4.68 -20.21
N TYR A 286 -27.61 -4.74 -20.35
CA TYR A 286 -26.90 -4.41 -21.59
C TYR A 286 -27.04 -5.50 -22.69
N GLY A 287 -27.66 -6.64 -22.37
CA GLY A 287 -27.88 -7.73 -23.31
C GLY A 287 -26.59 -8.20 -23.99
N ALA A 288 -26.65 -8.45 -25.30
CA ALA A 288 -25.52 -8.94 -26.09
C ALA A 288 -24.31 -7.97 -26.16
N ALA A 289 -24.47 -6.71 -25.76
CA ALA A 289 -23.35 -5.77 -25.69
C ALA A 289 -22.44 -6.03 -24.47
N ASN A 290 -22.96 -6.69 -23.43
CA ASN A 290 -22.17 -7.11 -22.27
C ASN A 290 -21.40 -8.39 -22.60
N TYR A 291 -20.19 -8.23 -23.17
CA TYR A 291 -19.29 -9.34 -23.49
C TYR A 291 -18.68 -10.05 -22.25
N LEU A 292 -18.97 -9.58 -21.04
CA LEU A 292 -18.59 -10.25 -19.79
C LEU A 292 -19.75 -11.05 -19.19
N GLY A 293 -20.98 -10.87 -19.68
CA GLY A 293 -22.20 -11.44 -19.11
C GLY A 293 -22.19 -12.97 -19.05
N ASP A 294 -21.62 -13.64 -20.05
CA ASP A 294 -21.52 -15.11 -20.05
C ASP A 294 -20.57 -15.65 -18.97
N ALA A 295 -19.55 -14.87 -18.60
CA ALA A 295 -18.53 -15.28 -17.64
C ALA A 295 -18.88 -14.88 -16.20
N ILE A 296 -19.42 -13.67 -16.01
CA ILE A 296 -19.63 -13.07 -14.69
C ILE A 296 -21.03 -12.47 -14.50
N GLY A 297 -21.93 -12.59 -15.47
CA GLY A 297 -23.31 -12.11 -15.36
C GLY A 297 -24.08 -12.74 -14.21
N ILE A 298 -24.81 -11.93 -13.44
CA ILE A 298 -25.71 -12.44 -12.40
C ILE A 298 -27.04 -12.81 -13.09
N GLN A 299 -27.27 -14.11 -13.22
CA GLN A 299 -28.48 -14.64 -13.84
C GLN A 299 -29.66 -14.56 -12.88
N GLU A 300 -30.89 -14.34 -13.40
CA GLU A 300 -32.12 -14.30 -12.58
C GLU A 300 -32.35 -15.59 -11.78
N SER A 301 -31.82 -16.73 -12.25
CA SER A 301 -31.92 -18.02 -11.58
C SER A 301 -30.94 -18.20 -10.40
N PHE A 302 -30.00 -17.28 -10.21
CA PHE A 302 -29.01 -17.40 -9.14
C PHE A 302 -29.62 -17.12 -7.78
N SER A 303 -29.23 -17.91 -6.78
CA SER A 303 -29.60 -17.63 -5.39
C SER A 303 -28.85 -16.38 -4.89
N PRO A 304 -29.34 -15.71 -3.84
CA PRO A 304 -28.69 -14.51 -3.31
C PRO A 304 -27.20 -14.72 -2.98
N LEU A 305 -26.87 -15.89 -2.42
CA LEU A 305 -25.49 -16.24 -2.11
C LEU A 305 -24.62 -16.38 -3.37
N VAL A 306 -25.15 -17.01 -4.43
CA VAL A 306 -24.44 -17.17 -5.70
C VAL A 306 -24.27 -15.81 -6.38
N SER A 307 -25.31 -14.98 -6.40
CA SER A 307 -25.24 -13.61 -6.94
C SER A 307 -24.17 -12.79 -6.23
N SER A 308 -24.11 -12.84 -4.89
CA SER A 308 -23.06 -12.15 -4.13
C SER A 308 -21.66 -12.71 -4.40
N ALA A 309 -21.52 -14.02 -4.56
CA ALA A 309 -20.23 -14.62 -4.94
C ALA A 309 -19.78 -14.20 -6.35
N MET A 310 -20.71 -14.08 -7.30
CA MET A 310 -20.43 -13.59 -8.65
C MET A 310 -20.02 -12.12 -8.65
N ALA A 311 -20.69 -11.28 -7.85
CA ALA A 311 -20.31 -9.89 -7.65
C ALA A 311 -18.91 -9.74 -7.04
N GLY A 312 -18.59 -10.51 -5.98
CA GLY A 312 -17.23 -10.53 -5.42
C GLY A 312 -16.18 -11.05 -6.40
N THR A 313 -16.54 -12.00 -7.26
CA THR A 313 -15.62 -12.54 -8.27
C THR A 313 -15.35 -11.53 -9.38
N SER A 314 -16.36 -10.81 -9.86
CA SER A 314 -16.20 -9.80 -10.92
C SER A 314 -15.35 -8.62 -10.47
N THR A 315 -15.55 -8.10 -9.24
CA THR A 315 -14.70 -7.05 -8.68
C THR A 315 -13.26 -7.53 -8.54
N MET A 316 -13.06 -8.75 -8.04
CA MET A 316 -11.73 -9.35 -7.90
C MET A 316 -10.99 -9.50 -9.23
N LEU A 317 -11.68 -9.92 -10.29
CA LEU A 317 -11.12 -10.03 -11.64
C LEU A 317 -10.71 -8.67 -12.19
N GLY A 318 -11.58 -7.65 -12.07
CA GLY A 318 -11.28 -6.30 -12.54
C GLY A 318 -10.08 -5.68 -11.84
N PHE A 319 -10.03 -5.78 -10.50
CA PHE A 319 -8.88 -5.36 -9.71
C PHE A 319 -7.62 -6.12 -10.12
N GLY A 320 -7.70 -7.44 -10.26
CA GLY A 320 -6.58 -8.29 -10.61
C GLY A 320 -5.95 -7.92 -11.95
N VAL A 321 -6.75 -7.59 -12.97
CA VAL A 321 -6.25 -7.16 -14.28
C VAL A 321 -5.49 -5.83 -14.19
N ILE A 322 -6.10 -4.80 -13.59
CA ILE A 322 -5.47 -3.48 -13.48
C ILE A 322 -4.23 -3.55 -12.59
N GLN A 323 -4.33 -4.18 -11.42
CA GLN A 323 -3.21 -4.32 -10.49
C GLN A 323 -2.06 -5.13 -11.10
N SER A 324 -2.35 -6.17 -11.88
CA SER A 324 -1.30 -6.92 -12.59
C SER A 324 -0.58 -6.03 -13.60
N GLY A 325 -1.31 -5.15 -14.31
CA GLY A 325 -0.71 -4.14 -15.18
C GLY A 325 0.22 -3.20 -14.40
N GLU A 326 -0.24 -2.67 -13.27
CA GLU A 326 0.58 -1.83 -12.38
C GLU A 326 1.85 -2.56 -11.91
N ASN A 327 1.70 -3.82 -11.49
CA ASN A 327 2.80 -4.66 -11.00
C ASN A 327 3.90 -4.86 -12.06
N LEU A 328 3.52 -4.89 -13.34
CA LEU A 328 4.43 -5.08 -14.48
C LEU A 328 5.05 -3.77 -14.97
N VAL A 329 4.34 -2.65 -14.85
CA VAL A 329 4.75 -1.36 -15.43
C VAL A 329 5.55 -0.50 -14.44
N TYR A 330 5.17 -0.49 -13.16
CA TYR A 330 5.85 0.36 -12.19
C TYR A 330 7.25 -0.17 -11.85
N ALA A 331 8.23 0.74 -11.82
CA ALA A 331 9.55 0.44 -11.28
C ALA A 331 9.45 0.02 -9.80
N LYS A 332 10.49 -0.65 -9.30
CA LYS A 332 10.61 -1.02 -7.88
C LYS A 332 10.46 0.23 -6.98
N ASP A 333 9.78 0.06 -5.86
CA ASP A 333 9.49 1.08 -4.85
C ASP A 333 8.65 2.26 -5.39
N LYS A 334 7.91 2.03 -6.48
CA LYS A 334 6.97 3.00 -7.10
C LYS A 334 5.54 2.47 -7.19
N CYS A 335 5.33 1.16 -7.04
CA CYS A 335 3.99 0.59 -6.97
C CYS A 335 3.48 0.72 -5.54
N TRP A 336 2.17 0.92 -5.35
CA TRP A 336 1.62 1.06 -4.00
C TRP A 336 1.68 -0.23 -3.16
N VAL A 337 1.91 -1.38 -3.79
CA VAL A 337 2.09 -2.70 -3.14
C VAL A 337 3.56 -3.01 -2.79
N ASP A 338 4.48 -2.08 -3.00
CA ASP A 338 5.91 -2.24 -2.63
C ASP A 338 6.18 -1.99 -1.15
#